data_AF-A0A7S0KMI5-F1
#
_entry.id   AF-A0A7S0KMI5-F1
#
_cell.length_a   1.000
_cell.length_b   1.000
_cell.length_c   1.000
_cell.angle_alpha   90.00
_cell.angle_beta   90.00
_cell.angle_gamma   90.00
#
_symmetry.space_group_name_H-M   'P 1'
#
loop_
_entity.id
_entity.type
_entity.pdbx_description
1 polymer ?
#
loop_
_entity_poly.entity_id
_entity_poly.type
_entity_poly.pdbx_seq_one_letter_code
_entity_poly.pdbx_strand_id
1 'polypeptide(L)'
;GTPGQSGLGAADYALAAFWALGFAFELTADVQKYVFKANKSNKGKYIKHGLWSLSRHPNYFGEICMWFGVAGVAASGLAASHPGRAVGVFASPLFVTFLLTQMSGVPILEKSADERWGKDEGYQMYKKTTPVLVPKLPWM
;
A
#
# COMPACT_ATOMS: atom_id res chain seq x y z
N GLY A 1 -36.25 -24.73 -3.44
CA GLY A 1 -35.57 -24.15 -2.26
C GLY A 1 -34.24 -23.64 -2.72
N THR A 2 -33.97 -22.35 -2.58
CA THR A 2 -32.68 -21.74 -2.89
C THR A 2 -31.60 -22.43 -2.05
N PRO A 3 -30.55 -23.02 -2.65
CA PRO A 3 -29.42 -23.54 -1.88
C PRO A 3 -28.88 -22.40 -1.02
N GLY A 4 -28.76 -22.65 0.29
CA GLY A 4 -28.47 -21.63 1.29
C GLY A 4 -27.23 -20.83 0.92
N GLN A 5 -27.41 -19.51 0.84
CA GLN A 5 -26.29 -18.59 1.00
C GLN A 5 -25.73 -18.82 2.39
N SER A 6 -24.59 -19.49 2.48
CA SER A 6 -23.75 -19.46 3.67
C SER A 6 -23.50 -17.98 3.99
N GLY A 7 -23.87 -17.52 5.19
CA GLY A 7 -23.54 -16.17 5.63
C GLY A 7 -22.02 -15.93 5.64
N LEU A 8 -21.62 -14.67 5.76
CA LEU A 8 -20.20 -14.29 5.84
C LEU A 8 -19.49 -15.08 6.95
N GLY A 9 -18.37 -15.72 6.60
CA GLY A 9 -17.54 -16.46 7.52
C GLY A 9 -16.49 -15.58 8.21
N ALA A 10 -15.84 -16.12 9.25
CA ALA A 10 -14.76 -15.43 9.96
C ALA A 10 -13.61 -14.99 9.01
N ALA A 11 -13.35 -15.77 7.95
CA ALA A 11 -12.36 -15.43 6.94
C ALA A 11 -12.73 -14.16 6.15
N ASP A 12 -14.00 -13.97 5.81
CA ASP A 12 -14.47 -12.78 5.07
C ASP A 12 -14.29 -11.52 5.93
N TYR A 13 -14.60 -11.60 7.23
CA TYR A 13 -14.36 -10.50 8.17
C TYR A 13 -12.86 -10.19 8.35
N ALA A 14 -12.01 -11.21 8.40
CA ALA A 14 -10.56 -11.02 8.48
C ALA A 14 -10.00 -10.32 7.22
N LEU A 15 -10.50 -10.70 6.04
CA LEU A 15 -10.11 -10.09 4.76
C LEU A 15 -10.64 -8.65 4.64
N ALA A 16 -11.86 -8.39 5.08
CA ALA A 16 -12.42 -7.04 5.16
C ALA A 16 -11.64 -6.16 6.14
N ALA A 17 -11.20 -6.71 7.28
CA ALA A 17 -10.34 -6.01 8.22
C ALA A 17 -8.96 -5.72 7.62
N PHE A 18 -8.37 -6.69 6.90
CA PHE A 18 -7.11 -6.48 6.19
C PHE A 18 -7.21 -5.37 5.13
N TRP A 19 -8.31 -5.35 4.37
CA TRP A 19 -8.62 -4.26 3.45
C TRP A 19 -8.72 -2.91 4.18
N ALA A 20 -9.47 -2.86 5.28
CA ALA A 20 -9.67 -1.63 6.04
C ALA A 20 -8.35 -1.09 6.64
N LEU A 21 -7.45 -1.97 7.06
CA LEU A 21 -6.10 -1.61 7.49
C LEU A 21 -5.28 -1.02 6.35
N GLY A 22 -5.32 -1.62 5.16
CA GLY A 22 -4.69 -1.07 3.96
C GLY A 22 -5.21 0.32 3.63
N PHE A 23 -6.53 0.51 3.66
CA PHE A 23 -7.19 1.78 3.40
C PHE A 23 -6.81 2.86 4.43
N ALA A 24 -6.82 2.51 5.72
CA ALA A 24 -6.40 3.43 6.78
C ALA A 24 -4.94 3.85 6.59
N PHE A 25 -4.07 2.93 6.18
CA PHE A 25 -2.66 3.19 5.93
C PHE A 25 -2.44 4.13 4.74
N GLU A 26 -3.12 3.86 3.61
CA GLU A 26 -3.10 4.71 2.41
C GLU A 26 -3.60 6.13 2.71
N LEU A 27 -4.81 6.23 3.27
CA LEU A 27 -5.45 7.50 3.61
C LEU A 27 -4.57 8.32 4.56
N THR A 28 -4.03 7.69 5.60
CA THR A 28 -3.18 8.37 6.58
C THR A 28 -1.89 8.88 5.92
N ALA A 29 -1.25 8.06 5.08
CA ALA A 29 -0.04 8.45 4.37
C ALA A 29 -0.26 9.66 3.45
N ASP A 30 -1.37 9.66 2.71
CA ASP A 30 -1.71 10.74 1.79
C ASP A 30 -2.12 12.02 2.53
N VAL A 31 -2.89 11.92 3.62
CA VAL A 31 -3.21 13.07 4.48
C VAL A 31 -1.93 13.66 5.07
N GLN A 32 -1.01 12.85 5.59
CA GLN A 32 0.29 13.32 6.09
C GLN A 32 1.07 14.07 5.01
N LYS A 33 1.14 13.53 3.79
CA LYS A 33 1.82 14.15 2.65
C LYS A 33 1.14 15.44 2.22
N TYR A 34 -0.19 15.49 2.21
CA TYR A 34 -0.98 16.67 1.87
C TYR A 34 -0.72 17.80 2.87
N VAL A 35 -0.87 17.52 4.17
CA VAL A 35 -0.63 18.49 5.25
C VAL A 35 0.82 19.00 5.20
N PHE A 36 1.79 18.10 4.98
CA PHE A 36 3.20 18.49 4.85
C PHE A 36 3.42 19.48 3.70
N LYS A 37 2.84 19.22 2.53
CA LYS A 37 2.98 20.08 1.34
C LYS A 37 2.23 21.41 1.46
N ALA A 38 1.11 21.45 2.21
CA ALA A 38 0.34 22.67 2.42
C ALA A 38 1.10 23.72 3.25
N ASN A 39 2.06 23.29 4.08
CA ASN A 39 2.88 24.20 4.87
C ASN A 39 4.00 24.84 4.02
N LYS A 40 3.95 26.17 3.87
CA LYS A 40 4.95 26.94 3.08
C LYS A 40 6.38 26.79 3.60
N SER A 41 6.59 26.54 4.89
CA SER A 41 7.94 26.33 5.45
C SER A 41 8.58 24.98 5.03
N ASN A 42 7.79 24.08 4.44
CA ASN A 42 8.23 22.82 3.87
C ASN A 42 8.51 22.90 2.37
N LYS A 43 8.41 24.08 1.75
CA LYS A 43 8.71 24.25 0.32
C LYS A 43 10.12 23.75 0.03
N GLY A 44 10.23 22.83 -0.93
CA GLY A 44 11.50 22.21 -1.32
C GLY A 44 12.00 21.10 -0.37
N LYS A 45 11.28 20.77 0.71
CA LYS A 45 11.63 19.67 1.62
C LYS A 45 10.88 18.39 1.26
N TYR A 46 11.33 17.27 1.80
CA TYR A 46 10.69 15.95 1.71
C TYR A 46 10.11 15.54 3.07
N ILE A 47 9.00 14.79 3.03
CA ILE A 47 8.39 14.23 4.24
C ILE A 47 9.20 13.01 4.69
N LYS A 48 9.42 12.89 6.00
CA LYS A 48 10.18 11.78 6.62
C LYS A 48 9.68 11.42 8.02
N HIS A 49 8.45 11.79 8.35
CA HIS A 49 7.81 11.55 9.65
C HIS A 49 6.43 10.91 9.47
N GLY A 50 5.89 10.34 10.55
CA GLY A 50 4.64 9.58 10.48
C GLY A 50 4.86 8.25 9.76
N LEU A 51 3.94 7.84 8.87
CA LEU A 51 4.12 6.60 8.12
C LEU A 51 5.30 6.66 7.15
N TRP A 52 5.67 7.86 6.73
CA TRP A 52 6.83 8.12 5.87
C TRP A 52 8.17 7.86 6.58
N SER A 53 8.22 7.74 7.91
CA SER A 53 9.45 7.26 8.58
C SER A 53 9.57 5.74 8.63
N LEU A 54 8.49 5.01 8.35
CA LEU A 54 8.47 3.54 8.37
C LEU A 54 8.73 2.96 6.98
N SER A 55 8.27 3.63 5.93
CA SER A 55 8.48 3.28 4.53
C SER A 55 8.51 4.54 3.68
N ARG A 56 9.21 4.52 2.55
CA ARG A 56 9.26 5.64 1.60
C ARG A 56 8.00 5.77 0.75
N HIS A 57 7.25 4.69 0.56
CA HIS A 57 5.98 4.67 -0.18
C HIS A 57 4.88 3.99 0.65
N PRO A 58 4.54 4.55 1.82
CA PRO A 58 3.56 3.93 2.70
C PRO A 58 2.17 3.88 2.06
N ASN A 59 1.80 4.88 1.27
CA ASN A 59 0.55 4.90 0.53
C ASN A 59 0.41 3.70 -0.43
N TYR A 60 1.47 3.36 -1.17
CA TYR A 60 1.45 2.19 -2.06
C TYR A 60 1.38 0.86 -1.32
N PHE A 61 1.96 0.77 -0.12
CA PHE A 61 1.78 -0.41 0.72
C PHE A 61 0.30 -0.60 1.11
N GLY A 62 -0.36 0.49 1.53
CA GLY A 62 -1.79 0.49 1.84
C GLY A 62 -2.65 0.07 0.65
N GLU A 63 -2.39 0.66 -0.53
CA GLU A 63 -3.08 0.35 -1.77
C GLU A 63 -2.94 -1.13 -2.16
N ILE A 64 -1.72 -1.68 -2.07
CA ILE A 64 -1.47 -3.10 -2.33
C ILE A 64 -2.27 -3.98 -1.35
N CYS A 65 -2.22 -3.69 -0.03
CA CYS A 65 -3.00 -4.42 0.97
C CYS A 65 -4.51 -4.38 0.66
N MET A 66 -5.04 -3.24 0.24
CA MET A 66 -6.43 -3.13 -0.20
C MET A 66 -6.73 -4.05 -1.37
N TRP A 67 -5.95 -4.01 -2.44
CA TRP A 67 -6.21 -4.86 -3.62
C TRP A 67 -6.12 -6.34 -3.30
N PHE A 68 -5.20 -6.76 -2.43
CA PHE A 68 -5.15 -8.14 -1.95
C PHE A 68 -6.33 -8.50 -1.04
N GLY A 69 -6.83 -7.57 -0.21
CA GLY A 69 -8.04 -7.76 0.58
C GLY A 69 -9.28 -7.96 -0.29
N VAL A 70 -9.48 -7.12 -1.31
CA VAL A 70 -10.58 -7.26 -2.28
C VAL A 70 -10.48 -8.60 -3.01
N ALA A 71 -9.29 -8.95 -3.51
CA ALA A 71 -9.07 -10.22 -4.19
C ALA A 71 -9.35 -11.43 -3.28
N GLY A 72 -8.97 -11.36 -2.00
CA GLY A 72 -9.25 -12.40 -1.03
C GLY A 72 -10.75 -12.60 -0.80
N VAL A 73 -11.52 -11.51 -0.62
CA VAL A 73 -12.99 -11.60 -0.46
C VAL A 73 -13.63 -12.19 -1.72
N ALA A 74 -13.20 -11.75 -2.90
CA ALA A 74 -13.68 -12.30 -4.17
C ALA A 74 -13.33 -13.79 -4.34
N ALA A 75 -12.11 -14.19 -3.96
CA ALA A 75 -11.68 -15.59 -3.99
C ALA A 75 -12.52 -16.46 -3.03
N SER A 76 -12.78 -15.96 -1.80
CA SER A 76 -13.60 -16.65 -0.79
C SER A 76 -15.01 -16.95 -1.32
N GLY A 77 -15.69 -15.93 -1.87
CA GLY A 77 -17.03 -16.10 -2.47
C GLY A 77 -17.04 -17.01 -3.70
N LEU A 78 -16.00 -16.92 -4.55
CA LEU A 78 -15.93 -17.72 -5.77
C LEU A 78 -15.52 -19.18 -5.50
N ALA A 79 -14.74 -19.45 -4.46
CA ALA A 79 -14.25 -20.80 -4.13
C ALA A 79 -15.38 -21.81 -3.89
N ALA A 80 -16.51 -21.36 -3.35
CA ALA A 80 -17.68 -22.20 -3.10
C ALA A 80 -18.36 -22.70 -4.38
N SER A 81 -18.24 -21.97 -5.50
CA SER A 81 -18.93 -22.31 -6.76
C SER A 81 -17.97 -22.69 -7.90
N HIS A 82 -16.78 -22.09 -7.93
CA HIS A 82 -15.79 -22.22 -9.01
C HIS A 82 -14.36 -22.17 -8.44
N PRO A 83 -13.90 -23.20 -7.70
CA PRO A 83 -12.61 -23.19 -7.01
C PRO A 83 -11.42 -22.98 -7.96
N GLY A 84 -11.47 -23.53 -9.18
CA GLY A 84 -10.42 -23.33 -10.19
C GLY A 84 -10.30 -21.90 -10.72
N ARG A 85 -11.34 -21.07 -10.57
CA ARG A 85 -11.34 -19.66 -11.00
C ARG A 85 -10.98 -18.68 -9.88
N ALA A 86 -11.10 -19.12 -8.62
CA ALA A 86 -10.82 -18.30 -7.44
C ALA A 86 -9.38 -17.76 -7.42
N VAL A 87 -8.40 -18.50 -7.96
CA VAL A 87 -7.01 -18.03 -8.04
C VAL A 87 -6.84 -16.88 -9.05
N GLY A 88 -7.67 -16.83 -10.10
CA GLY A 88 -7.57 -15.83 -11.16
C GLY A 88 -7.79 -14.39 -10.68
N VAL A 89 -8.52 -14.20 -9.57
CA VAL A 89 -8.79 -12.86 -9.02
C VAL A 89 -7.52 -12.15 -8.52
N PHE A 90 -6.46 -12.91 -8.20
CA PHE A 90 -5.18 -12.35 -7.77
C PHE A 90 -4.35 -11.76 -8.93
N ALA A 91 -4.74 -11.99 -10.19
CA ALA A 91 -4.06 -11.36 -11.32
C ALA A 91 -4.10 -9.82 -11.23
N SER A 92 -5.22 -9.25 -10.77
CA SER A 92 -5.37 -7.80 -10.59
C SER A 92 -4.42 -7.19 -9.54
N PRO A 93 -4.40 -7.63 -8.26
CA PRO A 93 -3.47 -7.08 -7.28
C PRO A 93 -2.00 -7.31 -7.65
N LEU A 94 -1.65 -8.42 -8.30
CA LEU A 94 -0.30 -8.65 -8.81
C LEU A 94 0.08 -7.66 -9.90
N PHE A 95 -0.84 -7.40 -10.83
CA PHE A 95 -0.62 -6.41 -11.89
C PHE A 95 -0.50 -4.99 -11.33
N VAL A 96 -1.37 -4.59 -10.39
CA VAL A 96 -1.26 -3.29 -9.70
C VAL A 96 0.07 -3.18 -8.96
N THR A 97 0.47 -4.21 -8.22
CA THR A 97 1.76 -4.25 -7.53
C THR A 97 2.94 -4.09 -8.50
N PHE A 98 2.87 -4.73 -9.66
CA PHE A 98 3.88 -4.58 -10.71
C PHE A 98 3.93 -3.14 -11.25
N LEU A 99 2.78 -2.54 -11.59
CA LEU A 99 2.73 -1.16 -12.07
C LEU A 99 3.30 -0.18 -11.05
N LEU A 100 2.90 -0.32 -9.78
CA LEU A 100 3.36 0.53 -8.69
C LEU A 100 4.84 0.36 -8.41
N THR A 101 5.38 -0.86 -8.41
CA THR A 101 6.77 -1.11 -7.97
C THR A 101 7.79 -1.04 -9.10
N GLN A 102 7.40 -1.34 -10.34
CA GLN A 102 8.33 -1.51 -11.47
C GLN A 102 8.14 -0.52 -12.62
N MET A 103 6.96 0.10 -12.78
CA MET A 103 6.67 0.97 -13.92
C MET A 103 6.44 2.43 -13.54
N SER A 104 5.25 2.78 -13.07
CA SER A 104 4.80 4.17 -12.94
C SER A 104 4.91 4.72 -11.52
N GLY A 105 4.92 3.86 -10.51
CA GLY A 105 4.92 4.29 -9.11
C GLY A 105 6.31 4.62 -8.57
N VAL A 106 6.89 3.68 -7.82
CA VAL A 106 8.15 3.80 -7.09
C VAL A 106 9.30 4.31 -7.96
N PRO A 107 9.60 3.75 -9.16
CA PRO A 107 10.80 4.12 -9.89
C PRO A 107 10.79 5.59 -10.34
N ILE A 108 9.64 6.09 -10.80
CA ILE A 108 9.48 7.47 -11.24
C ILE A 108 9.60 8.43 -10.06
N LEU A 109 8.97 8.10 -8.93
CA LEU A 109 8.99 8.95 -7.74
C LEU A 109 10.37 8.98 -7.07
N GLU A 110 11.06 7.84 -6.96
CA GLU A 110 12.42 7.78 -6.42
C GLU A 110 13.39 8.56 -7.30
N LYS A 111 13.29 8.41 -8.64
CA LYS A 111 14.12 9.17 -9.58
C LYS A 111 13.90 10.68 -9.43
N SER A 112 12.65 11.13 -9.40
CA SER A 112 12.34 12.55 -9.24
C SER A 112 12.80 13.10 -7.87
N ALA A 113 12.72 12.28 -6.82
CA ALA A 113 13.21 12.62 -5.50
C ALA A 113 14.75 12.72 -5.47
N ASP A 114 15.45 11.83 -6.17
CA ASP A 114 16.91 11.86 -6.30
C ASP A 114 17.41 13.06 -7.11
N GLU A 115 16.70 13.45 -8.16
CA GLU A 115 17.00 14.67 -8.92
C GLU A 115 16.88 15.93 -8.05
N ARG A 116 15.92 15.96 -7.11
CA ARG A 116 15.66 17.12 -6.24
C ARG A 116 16.54 17.16 -4.99
N TRP A 117 16.74 16.01 -4.35
CA TRP A 117 17.33 15.89 -3.02
C TRP A 117 18.54 14.96 -2.96
N GLY A 118 18.98 14.38 -4.08
CA GLY A 118 20.06 13.39 -4.09
C GLY A 118 21.42 13.90 -3.58
N LYS A 119 21.63 15.23 -3.54
CA LYS A 119 22.84 15.85 -2.97
C LYS A 119 22.71 16.18 -1.47
N ASP A 120 21.51 16.06 -0.89
CA ASP A 120 21.24 16.29 0.53
C ASP A 120 21.64 15.05 1.34
N GLU A 121 22.61 15.20 2.26
CA GLU A 121 23.09 14.09 3.09
C GLU A 121 21.97 13.52 3.98
N GLY A 122 21.06 14.37 4.46
CA GLY A 122 19.91 13.96 5.25
C GLY A 122 18.95 13.06 4.46
N TYR A 123 18.76 13.35 3.18
CA TYR A 123 17.90 12.57 2.29
C TYR A 123 18.56 11.23 1.96
N GLN A 124 19.87 11.21 1.72
CA GLN A 124 20.60 9.96 1.52
C GLN A 124 20.55 9.06 2.76
N MET A 125 20.67 9.65 3.96
CA MET A 125 20.51 8.90 5.20
C MET A 125 19.09 8.35 5.34
N TYR A 126 18.07 9.19 5.11
CA TYR A 126 16.67 8.76 5.09
C TYR A 126 16.44 7.60 4.10
N LYS A 127 17.02 7.69 2.90
CA LYS A 127 16.93 6.62 1.90
C LYS A 127 17.61 5.33 2.35
N LYS A 128 18.75 5.41 3.02
CA LYS A 128 19.48 4.24 3.51
C LYS A 128 18.76 3.56 4.67
N THR A 129 18.11 4.33 5.53
CA THR A 129 17.47 3.83 6.74
C THR A 129 15.98 3.58 6.60
N THR A 130 15.35 3.85 5.46
CA THR A 130 13.90 3.68 5.28
C THR A 130 13.63 2.78 4.08
N PRO A 131 12.95 1.64 4.26
CA PRO A 131 12.65 0.73 3.16
C PRO A 131 11.74 1.40 2.13
N VAL A 132 11.75 0.87 0.91
CA VAL A 132 10.94 1.40 -0.18
C VAL A 132 9.44 1.25 0.11
N LEU A 133 8.99 0.04 0.44
CA LEU A 133 7.58 -0.34 0.38
C LEU A 133 7.08 -0.90 1.71
N VAL A 134 7.62 -2.04 2.15
CA VAL A 134 7.17 -2.70 3.38
C VAL A 134 7.60 -1.89 4.60
N PRO A 135 6.66 -1.42 5.45
CA PRO A 135 6.97 -0.63 6.63
C PRO A 135 7.90 -1.36 7.60
N LYS A 136 8.87 -0.64 8.17
CA LYS A 136 9.64 -1.12 9.31
C LYS A 136 8.71 -1.36 10.49
N LEU A 137 8.97 -2.45 11.19
CA LEU A 137 8.32 -2.72 12.47
C LEU A 137 9.22 -2.12 13.55
N PRO A 138 8.76 -1.11 14.31
CA PRO A 138 9.62 -0.33 15.21
C PRO A 138 10.19 -1.12 16.40
N TRP A 139 9.82 -2.40 16.55
CA TRP A 139 10.28 -3.33 17.58
C TRP A 139 11.16 -4.47 17.04
N MET A 140 11.56 -4.43 15.77
CA MET A 140 12.50 -5.37 15.13
C MET A 140 13.68 -4.62 14.51
#